data_AF-A0A2B4RS37-F1
#
_entry.id   AF-A0A2B4RS37-F1
#
_cell.length_a   1.000
_cell.length_b   1.000
_cell.length_c   1.000
_cell.angle_alpha   90.00
_cell.angle_beta   90.00
_cell.angle_gamma   90.00
#
_symmetry.space_group_name_H-M   'P 1'
#
loop_
_entity.id
_entity.type
_entity.pdbx_description
1 polymer ?
#
loop_
_entity_poly.entity_id
_entity_poly.type
_entity_poly.pdbx_seq_one_letter_code
_entity_poly.pdbx_strand_id
1 'polypeptide(L)'
;MISVLYLQGNKNTVYHFIRELIEEGEYAWFINKEGRFLIKWDNAVELYIHYRAKKNPRFDTNIDRRKASNSFREALLHRYSDDADGAKEYEESRKFSGNNKVVERQFQMPLKVFRSLFGSGDQSETSGISGSDPEDHGYEVVMRPDISPLQVI
;
A
#
# COMPACT_ATOMS: atom_id res chain seq x y z
N MET A 1 8.49 35.64 -7.52
CA MET A 1 8.77 34.80 -6.34
C MET A 1 8.40 33.38 -6.73
N ILE A 2 9.38 32.58 -7.16
CA ILE A 2 9.18 31.23 -7.69
C ILE A 2 9.15 30.29 -6.48
N SER A 3 7.97 29.74 -6.15
CA SER A 3 7.81 28.84 -5.02
C SER A 3 8.67 27.59 -5.22
N VAL A 4 9.68 27.47 -4.37
CA VAL A 4 10.59 26.34 -4.19
C VAL A 4 9.80 25.17 -3.58
N LEU A 5 9.03 24.47 -4.40
CA LEU A 5 8.51 23.12 -4.11
C LEU A 5 9.10 22.06 -5.06
N TYR A 6 10.22 22.39 -5.69
CA TYR A 6 11.14 21.42 -6.25
C TYR A 6 12.16 21.05 -5.17
N LEU A 7 12.03 19.81 -4.65
CA LEU A 7 13.02 18.99 -3.92
C LEU A 7 12.41 18.28 -2.70
N GLN A 8 11.42 17.42 -2.94
CA GLN A 8 11.24 16.23 -2.11
C GLN A 8 10.73 15.13 -3.02
N GLY A 9 11.66 14.28 -3.48
CA GLY A 9 11.33 12.95 -3.97
C GLY A 9 10.62 12.23 -2.84
N ASN A 10 9.28 12.31 -2.85
CA ASN A 10 8.47 11.84 -1.74
C ASN A 10 8.35 10.32 -1.90
N LYS A 11 9.34 9.61 -1.32
CA LYS A 11 9.54 8.15 -1.36
C LYS A 11 8.34 7.34 -0.82
N ASN A 12 7.25 8.00 -0.41
CA ASN A 12 6.01 7.41 0.12
C ASN A 12 4.78 7.55 -0.80
N THR A 13 4.89 8.13 -2.00
CA THR A 13 3.70 8.35 -2.87
C THR A 13 2.96 7.08 -3.24
N VAL A 14 3.66 5.97 -3.46
CA VAL A 14 3.03 4.70 -3.80
C VAL A 14 2.30 4.10 -2.60
N TYR A 15 2.83 4.21 -1.38
CA TYR A 15 2.18 3.64 -0.20
C TYR A 15 0.96 4.44 0.26
N HIS A 16 0.94 5.76 0.04
CA HIS A 16 -0.29 6.55 0.18
C HIS A 16 -1.36 6.13 -0.83
N PHE A 17 -0.97 5.87 -2.07
CA PHE A 17 -1.91 5.30 -3.06
C PHE A 17 -2.43 3.92 -2.63
N ILE A 18 -1.57 3.03 -2.09
CA ILE A 18 -2.02 1.74 -1.55
C ILE A 18 -2.98 1.94 -0.38
N ARG A 19 -2.73 2.91 0.51
CA ARG A 19 -3.64 3.24 1.60
C ARG A 19 -5.01 3.64 1.08
N GLU A 20 -5.08 4.56 0.12
CA GLU A 20 -6.34 4.97 -0.52
C GLU A 20 -7.10 3.75 -1.09
N LEU A 21 -6.41 2.86 -1.82
CA LEU A 21 -7.04 1.64 -2.37
C LEU A 21 -7.57 0.67 -1.31
N ILE A 22 -6.87 0.55 -0.17
CA ILE A 22 -7.29 -0.34 0.92
C ILE A 22 -8.47 0.26 1.69
N GLU A 23 -8.46 1.56 1.94
CA GLU A 23 -9.57 2.28 2.58
C GLU A 23 -10.84 2.23 1.72
N GLU A 24 -10.71 2.29 0.38
CA GLU A 24 -11.84 2.08 -0.55
C GLU A 24 -12.36 0.63 -0.55
N GLY A 25 -11.49 -0.36 -0.30
CA GLY A 25 -11.87 -1.76 -0.16
C GLY A 25 -12.32 -2.47 -1.44
N GLU A 26 -12.15 -1.86 -2.61
CA GLU A 26 -12.59 -2.46 -3.89
C GLU A 26 -11.49 -3.23 -4.62
N TYR A 27 -10.26 -2.69 -4.60
CA TYR A 27 -9.12 -3.17 -5.38
C TYR A 27 -7.92 -3.61 -4.55
N ALA A 28 -7.89 -3.34 -3.25
CA ALA A 28 -6.85 -3.82 -2.35
C ALA A 28 -7.40 -4.09 -0.95
N TRP A 29 -6.83 -5.07 -0.25
CA TRP A 29 -7.21 -5.44 1.12
C TRP A 29 -6.03 -5.98 1.91
N PHE A 30 -6.10 -5.88 3.22
CA PHE A 30 -5.18 -6.63 4.08
C PHE A 30 -5.53 -8.11 4.10
N ILE A 31 -4.48 -8.93 4.09
CA ILE A 31 -4.53 -10.38 4.29
C ILE A 31 -4.28 -10.70 5.76
N ASN A 32 -3.43 -9.92 6.43
CA ASN A 32 -3.13 -10.10 7.85
C ASN A 32 -2.90 -8.75 8.55
N LYS A 33 -2.82 -8.80 9.88
CA LYS A 33 -2.61 -7.63 10.75
C LYS A 33 -1.18 -7.08 10.72
N GLU A 34 -0.27 -7.73 9.97
CA GLU A 34 1.14 -7.36 9.88
C GLU A 34 1.41 -6.47 8.66
N GLY A 35 0.39 -6.16 7.86
CA GLY A 35 0.51 -5.32 6.67
C GLY A 35 0.81 -6.09 5.38
N ARG A 36 0.58 -7.41 5.35
CA ARG A 36 0.48 -8.15 4.08
C ARG A 36 -0.84 -7.78 3.42
N PHE A 37 -0.77 -7.36 2.16
CA PHE A 37 -1.95 -6.94 1.40
C PHE A 37 -2.00 -7.62 0.03
N LEU A 38 -3.23 -7.80 -0.46
CA LEU A 38 -3.53 -8.24 -1.81
C LEU A 38 -3.99 -7.05 -2.63
N ILE A 39 -3.64 -7.05 -3.91
CA ILE A 39 -4.06 -6.03 -4.87
C ILE A 39 -4.58 -6.66 -6.17
N LYS A 40 -5.76 -6.24 -6.63
CA LYS A 40 -6.28 -6.51 -7.98
C LYS A 40 -5.42 -5.75 -8.98
N TRP A 41 -4.41 -6.44 -9.51
CA TRP A 41 -3.26 -5.82 -10.16
C TRP A 41 -3.64 -4.98 -11.38
N ASP A 42 -4.51 -5.50 -12.23
CA ASP A 42 -4.82 -4.87 -13.52
C ASP A 42 -5.51 -3.51 -13.33
N ASN A 43 -6.50 -3.44 -12.44
CA ASN A 43 -7.21 -2.20 -12.10
C ASN A 43 -6.33 -1.22 -11.32
N ALA A 44 -5.53 -1.73 -10.39
CA ALA A 44 -4.61 -0.89 -9.63
C ALA A 44 -3.56 -0.19 -10.51
N VAL A 45 -3.10 -0.84 -11.59
CA VAL A 45 -2.18 -0.20 -12.55
C VAL A 45 -2.84 1.00 -13.23
N GLU A 46 -4.10 0.88 -13.67
CA GLU A 46 -4.84 1.99 -14.28
C GLU A 46 -5.06 3.13 -13.28
N LEU A 47 -5.52 2.80 -12.07
CA LEU A 47 -5.72 3.80 -11.01
C LEU A 47 -4.42 4.51 -10.64
N TYR A 48 -3.28 3.81 -10.64
CA TYR A 48 -1.98 4.41 -10.37
C TYR A 48 -1.53 5.40 -11.45
N ILE A 49 -1.85 5.13 -12.73
CA ILE A 49 -1.59 6.08 -13.83
C ILE A 49 -2.34 7.39 -13.56
N HIS A 50 -3.64 7.29 -13.22
CA HIS A 50 -4.45 8.47 -12.90
C HIS A 50 -3.97 9.19 -11.63
N TYR A 51 -3.58 8.43 -10.60
CA TYR A 51 -2.99 8.98 -9.38
C TYR A 51 -1.75 9.82 -9.67
N ARG A 52 -0.85 9.32 -10.53
CA ARG A 52 0.36 10.04 -10.95
C ARG A 52 0.04 11.29 -11.76
N ALA A 53 -0.94 11.21 -12.67
CA ALA A 53 -1.39 12.36 -13.46
C ALA A 53 -1.98 13.47 -12.59
N LYS A 54 -2.75 13.11 -11.55
CA LYS A 54 -3.30 14.07 -10.57
C LYS A 54 -2.19 14.85 -9.84
N LYS A 55 -1.07 14.19 -9.53
CA LYS A 55 0.08 14.80 -8.84
C LYS A 55 1.06 15.51 -9.77
N ASN A 56 1.12 15.10 -11.03
CA ASN A 56 1.96 15.71 -12.05
C ASN A 56 1.17 15.82 -13.35
N PRO A 57 0.60 16.99 -13.68
CA PRO A 57 -0.18 17.19 -14.90
C PRO A 57 0.59 16.94 -16.21
N ARG A 58 1.93 16.86 -16.17
CA ARG A 58 2.76 16.50 -17.33
C ARG A 58 2.98 15.00 -17.49
N PHE A 59 2.46 14.19 -16.57
CA PHE A 59 2.57 12.74 -16.65
C PHE A 59 1.71 12.21 -17.80
N ASP A 60 2.33 11.44 -18.69
CA ASP A 60 1.66 10.84 -19.84
C ASP A 60 0.75 9.68 -19.40
N THR A 61 -0.55 9.88 -19.51
CA THR A 61 -1.56 8.86 -19.21
C THR A 61 -1.69 7.81 -20.32
N ASN A 62 -1.14 8.07 -21.51
CA ASN A 62 -1.12 7.12 -22.63
C ASN A 62 0.10 6.18 -22.59
N ILE A 63 0.81 6.14 -21.45
CA ILE A 63 1.91 5.22 -21.23
C ILE A 63 1.48 3.78 -21.49
N ASP A 64 2.37 3.03 -22.16
CA ASP A 64 2.18 1.60 -22.36
C ASP A 64 1.88 0.87 -21.04
N ARG A 65 0.84 0.03 -21.04
CA ARG A 65 0.36 -0.66 -19.84
C ARG A 65 1.44 -1.51 -19.19
N ARG A 66 2.27 -2.18 -19.99
CA ARG A 66 3.36 -3.02 -19.45
C ARG A 66 4.42 -2.15 -18.77
N LYS A 67 4.79 -1.02 -19.36
CA LYS A 67 5.67 -0.03 -18.71
C LYS A 67 5.06 0.52 -17.42
N ALA A 68 3.78 0.88 -17.42
CA ALA A 68 3.08 1.35 -16.23
C ALA A 68 3.05 0.29 -15.12
N SER A 69 2.71 -0.96 -15.46
CA SER A 69 2.73 -2.09 -14.52
C SER A 69 4.11 -2.31 -13.91
N ASN A 70 5.17 -2.29 -14.74
CA ASN A 70 6.53 -2.45 -14.23
C ASN A 70 6.95 -1.28 -13.34
N SER A 71 6.65 -0.04 -13.75
CA SER A 71 6.93 1.16 -12.95
C SER A 71 6.19 1.16 -11.61
N PHE A 72 4.93 0.70 -11.58
CA PHE A 72 4.17 0.56 -10.34
C PHE A 72 4.77 -0.49 -9.42
N ARG A 73 5.13 -1.67 -9.97
CA ARG A 73 5.82 -2.70 -9.21
C ARG A 73 7.15 -2.20 -8.66
N GLU A 74 7.98 -1.58 -9.48
CA GLU A 74 9.26 -1.02 -9.07
C GLU A 74 9.08 0.01 -7.96
N ALA A 75 8.07 0.88 -8.03
CA ALA A 75 7.79 1.84 -6.97
C ALA A 75 7.49 1.16 -5.62
N LEU A 76 6.73 0.06 -5.62
CA LEU A 76 6.47 -0.72 -4.40
C LEU A 76 7.73 -1.38 -3.86
N LEU A 77 8.57 -1.93 -4.73
CA LEU A 77 9.80 -2.64 -4.32
C LEU A 77 10.94 -1.67 -3.97
N HIS A 78 10.87 -0.42 -4.42
CA HIS A 78 11.93 0.54 -4.23
C HIS A 78 12.11 0.89 -2.75
N ARG A 79 13.38 0.99 -2.35
CA ARG A 79 13.81 1.41 -1.03
C ARG A 79 13.21 2.78 -0.67
N TYR A 80 12.52 2.86 0.47
CA TYR A 80 11.87 4.12 0.90
C TYR A 80 12.75 4.94 1.87
N SER A 81 13.76 4.33 2.48
CA SER A 81 14.79 5.00 3.29
C SER A 81 16.11 4.25 3.20
N ASP A 82 17.24 4.90 3.49
CA ASP A 82 18.58 4.31 3.27
C ASP A 82 18.76 2.97 4.01
N ASP A 83 18.10 2.80 5.16
CA ASP A 83 18.16 1.60 6.00
C ASP A 83 16.94 0.66 5.87
N ALA A 84 16.05 0.86 4.89
CA ALA A 84 14.85 0.02 4.77
C ALA A 84 14.38 -0.19 3.34
N ASP A 85 14.36 -1.45 2.92
CA ASP A 85 13.87 -1.88 1.61
C ASP A 85 12.38 -1.59 1.40
N GLY A 86 11.94 -1.61 0.15
CA GLY A 86 10.53 -1.50 -0.20
C GLY A 86 9.73 -2.74 0.22
N ALA A 87 8.53 -2.85 -0.32
CA ALA A 87 7.67 -3.97 -0.07
C ALA A 87 8.31 -5.27 -0.56
N LYS A 88 8.07 -6.36 0.16
CA LYS A 88 8.44 -7.71 -0.30
C LYS A 88 7.28 -8.30 -1.10
N GLU A 89 7.51 -8.67 -2.36
CA GLU A 89 6.51 -9.39 -3.15
C GLU A 89 6.52 -10.89 -2.81
N TYR A 90 5.32 -11.49 -2.75
CA TYR A 90 5.13 -12.94 -2.70
C TYR A 90 4.81 -13.45 -4.11
N GLU A 91 5.85 -13.75 -4.89
CA GLU A 91 5.70 -14.14 -6.30
C GLU A 91 4.90 -15.43 -6.49
N GLU A 92 5.04 -16.36 -5.54
CA GLU A 92 4.28 -17.61 -5.46
C GLU A 92 2.78 -17.40 -5.24
N SER A 93 2.38 -16.22 -4.75
CA SER A 93 0.98 -15.86 -4.52
C SER A 93 0.35 -15.09 -5.69
N ARG A 94 1.04 -14.98 -6.83
CA ARG A 94 0.47 -14.36 -8.05
C ARG A 94 -0.69 -15.19 -8.56
N LYS A 95 -1.81 -14.53 -8.82
CA LYS A 95 -2.94 -15.15 -9.52
C LYS A 95 -2.93 -14.76 -10.97
N PHE A 96 -3.10 -15.74 -11.84
CA PHE A 96 -3.17 -15.55 -13.28
C PHE A 96 -4.61 -15.78 -13.78
N SER A 97 -5.01 -15.04 -14.79
CA SER A 97 -6.21 -15.32 -15.58
C SER A 97 -5.94 -16.42 -16.62
N GLY A 98 -6.99 -16.90 -17.29
CA GLY A 98 -6.89 -17.91 -18.36
C GLY A 98 -5.97 -17.52 -19.52
N ASN A 99 -5.68 -16.23 -19.71
CA ASN A 99 -4.74 -15.73 -20.72
C ASN A 99 -3.31 -15.53 -20.19
N ASN A 100 -2.96 -16.18 -19.07
CA ASN A 100 -1.68 -16.03 -18.39
C ASN A 100 -1.33 -14.58 -17.99
N LYS A 101 -2.34 -13.70 -17.85
CA LYS A 101 -2.16 -12.34 -17.34
C LYS A 101 -2.28 -12.33 -15.83
N VAL A 102 -1.35 -11.67 -15.13
CA VAL A 102 -1.40 -11.50 -13.68
C VAL A 102 -2.58 -10.60 -13.30
N VAL A 103 -3.51 -11.12 -12.51
CA VAL A 103 -4.72 -10.40 -12.05
C VAL A 103 -4.67 -10.02 -10.58
N GLU A 104 -3.94 -10.75 -9.74
CA GLU A 104 -3.75 -10.42 -8.33
C GLU A 104 -2.28 -10.58 -7.96
N ARG A 105 -1.78 -9.70 -7.10
CA ARG A 105 -0.47 -9.79 -6.47
C ARG A 105 -0.59 -9.60 -4.96
N GLN A 106 0.41 -10.08 -4.23
CA GLN A 106 0.50 -9.88 -2.79
C GLN A 106 1.87 -9.31 -2.41
N PHE A 107 1.85 -8.40 -1.46
CA PHE A 107 3.04 -7.74 -0.96
C PHE A 107 2.99 -7.61 0.57
N GLN A 108 4.15 -7.65 1.20
CA GLN A 108 4.33 -7.23 2.58
C GLN A 108 4.79 -5.77 2.57
N MET A 109 3.98 -4.88 3.11
CA MET A 109 4.40 -3.50 3.34
C MET A 109 5.52 -3.46 4.39
N PRO A 110 6.53 -2.59 4.27
CA PRO A 110 7.52 -2.43 5.32
C PRO A 110 6.87 -2.03 6.64
N LEU A 111 7.28 -2.66 7.75
CA LEU A 111 6.60 -2.49 9.04
C LEU A 111 6.53 -1.03 9.52
N LYS A 112 7.60 -0.24 9.31
CA LYS A 112 7.61 1.19 9.67
C LYS A 112 6.58 1.98 8.84
N VAL A 113 6.46 1.68 7.55
CA VAL A 113 5.46 2.31 6.66
C VAL A 113 4.05 1.91 7.09
N PHE A 114 3.84 0.61 7.34
CA PHE A 114 2.54 0.12 7.79
C PHE A 114 2.10 0.78 9.11
N ARG A 115 2.96 0.81 10.13
CA ARG A 115 2.68 1.50 11.39
C ARG A 115 2.46 3.00 11.21
N SER A 116 3.22 3.65 10.33
CA SER A 116 3.06 5.09 10.08
C SER A 116 1.74 5.43 9.37
N LEU A 117 1.21 4.53 8.53
CA LEU A 117 0.01 4.78 7.74
C LEU A 117 -1.27 4.28 8.40
N PHE A 118 -1.18 3.21 9.18
CA PHE A 118 -2.32 2.47 9.73
C PHE A 118 -2.22 2.21 11.23
N GLY A 119 -1.09 2.52 11.87
CA GLY A 119 -0.97 2.40 13.32
C GLY A 119 -1.73 3.52 14.02
N SER A 120 -2.42 3.17 15.10
CA SER A 120 -2.94 4.13 16.07
C SER A 120 -1.76 4.97 16.59
N GLY A 121 -1.91 6.29 16.62
CA GLY A 121 -0.84 7.22 16.98
C GLY A 121 -0.50 7.20 18.47
N ASP A 122 -0.05 6.08 19.02
CA ASP A 122 0.52 6.06 20.37
C ASP A 122 1.98 6.46 20.29
N GLN A 123 2.23 7.75 20.11
CA GLN A 123 3.48 8.36 20.54
C GLN A 123 3.50 8.37 22.08
N SER A 124 3.71 7.22 22.70
CA SER A 124 4.07 7.16 24.11
C SER A 124 5.59 7.23 24.23
N GLU A 125 6.11 8.45 24.12
CA GLU A 125 7.32 8.81 24.86
C GLU A 125 6.88 9.44 26.19
N THR A 126 7.67 9.17 27.23
CA THR A 126 7.65 9.71 28.60
C THR A 126 6.66 9.11 29.63
N SER A 127 7.24 8.33 30.55
CA SER A 127 7.18 8.52 32.01
C SER A 127 5.81 8.49 32.71
N GLY A 128 5.53 7.38 33.41
CA GLY A 128 4.91 7.41 34.76
C GLY A 128 3.40 7.64 34.88
N ILE A 129 2.71 6.54 35.23
CA ILE A 129 1.57 6.45 36.17
C ILE A 129 0.22 7.13 35.81
N SER A 130 -0.79 6.23 35.78
CA SER A 130 -2.19 6.36 36.19
C SER A 130 -3.19 7.08 35.31
N GLY A 131 -4.03 6.25 34.66
CA GLY A 131 -5.47 6.31 34.85
C GLY A 131 -6.23 7.25 33.92
N SER A 132 -6.82 6.68 32.88
CA SER A 132 -8.25 6.79 32.47
C SER A 132 -8.37 6.26 31.04
N ASP A 133 -9.24 5.27 30.84
CA ASP A 133 -9.57 4.71 29.51
C ASP A 133 -9.90 5.80 28.48
N PRO A 134 -9.31 5.74 27.27
CA PRO A 134 -9.97 6.27 26.09
C PRO A 134 -10.52 5.11 25.26
N GLU A 135 -11.77 5.27 24.83
CA GLU A 135 -12.45 4.35 23.92
C GLU A 135 -11.58 4.08 22.68
N ASP A 136 -11.27 2.80 22.50
CA ASP A 136 -10.54 2.22 21.37
C ASP A 136 -11.36 2.40 20.08
N HIS A 137 -11.20 3.55 19.42
CA HIS A 137 -11.58 3.69 18.02
C HIS A 137 -10.48 3.07 17.14
N GLY A 138 -10.33 1.75 17.29
CA GLY A 138 -9.53 0.93 16.41
C GLY A 138 -10.02 1.09 14.97
N TYR A 139 -9.08 1.26 14.05
CA TYR A 139 -9.37 1.22 12.62
C TYR A 139 -9.96 -0.15 12.29
N GLU A 140 -11.16 -0.19 11.70
CA GLU A 140 -11.72 -1.42 11.16
C GLU A 140 -10.86 -1.82 9.95
N VAL A 141 -9.96 -2.79 10.16
CA VAL A 141 -9.14 -3.32 9.07
C VAL A 141 -10.08 -3.93 8.05
N VAL A 142 -10.11 -3.37 6.84
CA VAL A 142 -10.79 -3.97 5.69
C VAL A 142 -10.04 -5.26 5.33
N MET A 143 -10.41 -6.33 6.02
CA MET A 143 -9.95 -7.67 5.76
C MET A 143 -10.71 -8.23 4.57
N ARG A 144 -10.03 -9.05 3.76
CA ARG A 144 -10.71 -9.74 2.67
C ARG A 144 -11.85 -10.61 3.25
N PRO A 145 -13.10 -10.48 2.77
CA PRO A 145 -14.27 -11.14 3.37
C PRO A 145 -14.27 -12.68 3.26
N ASP A 146 -13.34 -13.29 2.51
CA ASP A 146 -13.35 -14.72 2.18
C ASP A 146 -12.20 -15.55 2.79
N ILE A 147 -11.47 -15.04 3.79
CA ILE A 147 -10.43 -15.84 4.46
C ILE A 147 -11.00 -16.36 5.78
N SER A 148 -11.85 -17.41 5.71
CA SER A 148 -12.10 -18.26 6.87
C SER A 148 -10.77 -18.89 7.28
N PRO A 149 -10.34 -18.80 8.55
CA PRO A 149 -9.25 -19.64 9.02
C PRO A 149 -9.70 -21.09 8.84
N LEU A 150 -8.91 -21.87 8.12
CA LEU A 150 -9.08 -23.32 8.03
C LEU A 150 -9.24 -23.84 9.46
N GLN A 151 -10.46 -24.27 9.82
CA GLN A 151 -10.66 -25.07 11.01
C GLN A 151 -9.94 -26.39 10.75
N VAL A 152 -8.78 -26.54 11.35
CA VAL A 152 -8.15 -27.83 11.54
C VAL A 152 -9.06 -28.59 12.50
N ILE A 153 -9.78 -29.57 11.97
CA ILE A 153 -10.38 -30.67 12.75
C ILE A 153 -9.70 -31.95 12.26
#